data_AF-A0A4R4SH25-F1
#
_entry.id   AF-A0A4R4SH25-F1
#
_cell.length_a   1.000
_cell.length_b   1.000
_cell.length_c   1.000
_cell.angle_alpha   90.00
_cell.angle_beta   90.00
_cell.angle_gamma   90.00
#
_symmetry.space_group_name_H-M   'P 1'
#
loop_
_entity.id
_entity.type
_entity.pdbx_description
1 polymer ?
#
loop_
_entity_poly.entity_id
_entity_poly.type
_entity_poly.pdbx_seq_one_letter_code
_entity_poly.pdbx_strand_id
1 'polypeptide(L)'
;MTETLASLTSESDTAETDRVVARPAWHALKRAVEAIRPAQSEDGSVDFSAEGAPTPAQLTREIDRVVAAVQELAPLLPHDTAYHQALVADLRRWADEGFGVPDFLDSLLAFHPATDRADGRQHLVVFPMYTQNGNPDRNLEAVVLRLVWPDWLARLERERFDNPMFLGITFEDFTPGYDTNSAVLFPETIAVREAPARFSWGGIFCDREAARFRRVVGAACDVTSLRLPEDAAGLLTDQERCQQTFVLWDMIHDRTHSHGDLPFDPFMIKQRQPFWMYGIEELRCDLTAFHEAGRLAADGHPQGRDVQYAMLLDRLFRFPVTGARVRNYDGLGGQLLFAYLHQHDALRWTDNRLSIDWEQAREATARLREEIETLYRQGIDRPKLVHWFKAYELVS
;
A
#
# COMPACT_ATOMS: atom_id res chain seq x y z
N MET A 1 12.37 19.62 0.09
CA MET A 1 11.35 19.11 1.02
C MET A 1 10.38 18.32 0.16
N THR A 2 10.36 17.01 0.31
CA THR A 2 9.35 16.16 -0.33
C THR A 2 8.05 16.45 0.40
N GLU A 3 7.11 17.09 -0.25
CA GLU A 3 5.81 17.39 0.35
C GLU A 3 5.07 16.06 0.56
N THR A 4 4.70 15.76 1.81
CA THR A 4 4.00 14.53 2.16
C THR A 4 2.58 14.60 1.60
N LEU A 5 2.34 13.88 0.50
CA LEU A 5 1.02 13.83 -0.15
C LEU A 5 0.16 12.79 0.55
N ALA A 6 -0.36 13.14 1.72
CA ALA A 6 -1.42 12.41 2.40
C ALA A 6 -2.52 13.40 2.78
N SER A 7 -3.77 12.95 2.78
CA SER A 7 -4.90 13.79 3.20
C SER A 7 -4.92 13.86 4.72
N LEU A 8 -4.16 14.79 5.32
CA LEU A 8 -4.14 14.98 6.78
C LEU A 8 -5.46 15.56 7.34
N THR A 9 -6.44 15.83 6.47
CA THR A 9 -7.74 16.39 6.83
C THR A 9 -8.85 15.67 6.06
N SER A 10 -9.33 14.55 6.59
CA SER A 10 -10.73 14.18 6.35
C SER A 10 -11.58 14.79 7.48
N GLU A 11 -12.50 15.68 7.13
CA GLU A 11 -13.58 16.07 8.04
C GLU A 11 -14.42 14.81 8.28
N SER A 12 -14.46 14.31 9.52
CA SER A 12 -15.29 13.17 9.88
C SER A 12 -16.30 13.51 10.96
N ASP A 13 -17.41 12.78 10.94
CA ASP A 13 -18.47 12.81 11.95
C ASP A 13 -18.04 12.23 13.32
N THR A 14 -16.77 11.87 13.49
CA THR A 14 -16.22 11.44 14.78
C THR A 14 -16.01 12.67 15.64
N ALA A 15 -16.68 12.73 16.81
CA ALA A 15 -16.49 13.82 17.75
C ALA A 15 -14.99 14.01 18.03
N GLU A 16 -14.54 15.26 18.09
CA GLU A 16 -13.12 15.61 18.28
C GLU A 16 -12.53 14.96 19.55
N THR A 17 -13.38 14.70 20.55
CA THR A 17 -13.02 13.99 21.78
C THR A 17 -12.67 12.52 21.58
N ASP A 18 -13.09 11.88 20.49
CA ASP A 18 -12.89 10.44 20.25
C ASP A 18 -11.76 10.17 19.26
N ARG A 19 -11.10 11.22 18.75
CA ARG A 19 -9.97 11.11 17.83
C ARG A 19 -8.68 10.87 18.59
N VAL A 20 -7.95 9.80 18.26
CA VAL A 20 -6.67 9.45 18.89
C VAL A 20 -5.66 10.59 18.69
N VAL A 21 -5.60 11.16 17.48
CA VAL A 21 -4.63 12.21 17.13
C VAL A 21 -4.89 13.56 17.83
N ALA A 22 -6.09 13.77 18.36
CA ALA A 22 -6.43 14.98 19.12
C ALA A 22 -6.00 14.89 20.59
N ARG A 23 -5.52 13.73 21.06
CA ARG A 23 -5.12 13.52 22.45
C ARG A 23 -3.68 14.00 22.70
N PRO A 24 -3.40 14.65 23.86
CA PRO A 24 -2.03 14.99 24.25
C PRO A 24 -1.09 13.78 24.30
N ALA A 25 -1.60 12.61 24.68
CA ALA A 25 -0.86 11.35 24.68
C ALA A 25 -0.30 10.98 23.29
N TRP A 26 -1.03 11.26 22.20
CA TRP A 26 -0.53 11.01 20.85
C TRP A 26 0.72 11.85 20.55
N HIS A 27 0.70 13.14 20.88
CA HIS A 27 1.88 13.99 20.70
C HIS A 27 3.05 13.58 21.61
N ALA A 28 2.76 13.08 22.81
CA ALA A 28 3.79 12.52 23.70
C ALA A 28 4.42 11.23 23.12
N LEU A 29 3.59 10.35 22.55
CA LEU A 29 4.03 9.14 21.86
C LEU A 29 4.96 9.49 20.69
N LYS A 30 4.54 10.39 19.79
CA LYS A 30 5.38 10.82 18.65
C LYS A 30 6.74 11.33 19.09
N ARG A 31 6.78 12.22 20.09
CA ARG A 31 8.06 12.77 20.60
C ARG A 31 8.97 11.70 21.19
N ALA A 32 8.42 10.75 21.94
CA ALA A 32 9.21 9.67 22.53
C ALA A 32 9.76 8.74 21.45
N VAL A 33 8.93 8.38 20.46
CA VAL A 33 9.36 7.61 19.28
C VAL A 33 10.46 8.36 18.53
N GLU A 34 10.26 9.63 18.19
CA GLU A 34 11.25 10.47 17.51
C GLU A 34 12.58 10.61 18.29
N ALA A 35 12.56 10.52 19.62
CA ALA A 35 13.75 10.52 20.45
C ALA A 35 14.50 9.17 20.44
N ILE A 36 13.79 8.06 20.23
CA ILE A 36 14.36 6.70 20.16
C ILE A 36 15.02 6.46 18.79
N ARG A 37 14.34 6.84 17.70
CA ARG A 37 14.73 6.50 16.32
C ARG A 37 16.21 6.75 15.98
N PRO A 38 16.83 7.90 16.31
CA PRO A 38 18.22 8.18 15.91
C PRO A 38 19.26 7.25 16.54
N ALA A 39 18.90 6.54 17.61
CA ALA A 39 19.81 5.62 18.30
C ALA A 39 19.76 4.19 17.70
N GLN A 40 18.79 3.89 16.83
CA GLN A 40 18.59 2.55 16.28
C GLN A 40 19.49 2.29 15.08
N SER A 41 20.11 1.10 15.08
CA SER A 41 20.81 0.49 13.96
C SER A 41 19.84 0.00 12.88
N GLU A 42 20.35 -0.46 11.74
CA GLU A 42 19.55 -0.96 10.59
C GLU A 42 18.54 -2.06 10.98
N ASP A 43 18.89 -2.94 11.93
CA ASP A 43 18.03 -4.02 12.41
C ASP A 43 17.07 -3.62 13.55
N GLY A 44 17.15 -2.37 13.98
CA GLY A 44 16.35 -1.78 15.05
C GLY A 44 16.95 -1.88 16.45
N SER A 45 18.07 -2.58 16.63
CA SER A 45 18.83 -2.63 17.89
C SER A 45 19.51 -1.30 18.21
N VAL A 46 20.04 -1.13 19.42
CA VAL A 46 20.77 0.08 19.81
C VAL A 46 22.19 -0.26 20.24
N ASP A 47 23.17 0.33 19.57
CA ASP A 47 24.58 0.25 19.97
C ASP A 47 24.91 1.38 20.97
N PHE A 48 24.90 1.05 22.26
CA PHE A 48 25.25 1.99 23.33
C PHE A 48 26.74 2.38 23.37
N SER A 49 27.60 1.72 22.58
CA SER A 49 29.01 2.09 22.45
C SER A 49 29.27 3.12 21.36
N ALA A 50 28.28 3.37 20.49
CA ALA A 50 28.39 4.33 19.40
C ALA A 50 28.56 5.77 19.91
N GLU A 51 29.32 6.58 19.17
CA GLU A 51 29.53 7.99 19.50
C GLU A 51 28.20 8.75 19.48
N GLY A 52 27.89 9.45 20.58
CA GLY A 52 26.64 10.20 20.71
C GLY A 52 25.40 9.36 21.06
N ALA A 53 25.54 8.05 21.31
CA ALA A 53 24.43 7.21 21.73
C ALA A 53 23.83 7.69 23.07
N PRO A 54 22.49 7.67 23.23
CA PRO A 54 21.87 7.94 24.52
C PRO A 54 22.26 6.87 25.54
N THR A 55 22.25 7.21 26.82
CA THR A 55 22.44 6.20 27.88
C THR A 55 21.25 5.21 27.91
N PRO A 56 21.45 3.95 28.34
CA PRO A 56 20.35 2.99 28.49
C PRO A 56 19.20 3.53 29.36
N ALA A 57 19.52 4.29 30.41
CA ALA A 57 18.53 4.92 31.27
C ALA A 57 17.74 6.04 30.59
N GLN A 58 18.34 6.79 29.65
CA GLN A 58 17.61 7.77 28.83
C GLN A 58 16.62 7.05 27.92
N LEU A 59 17.06 5.99 27.24
CA LEU A 59 16.21 5.29 26.29
C LEU A 59 15.06 4.53 26.98
N THR A 60 15.33 3.93 28.15
CA THR A 60 14.30 3.31 28.99
C THR A 60 13.21 4.31 29.37
N ARG A 61 13.58 5.56 29.71
CA ARG A 61 12.58 6.61 30.00
C ARG A 61 11.73 6.98 28.78
N GLU A 62 12.29 6.94 27.57
CA GLU A 62 11.48 7.18 26.37
C GLU A 62 10.54 5.99 26.11
N ILE A 63 10.96 4.75 26.35
CA ILE A 63 10.05 3.58 26.32
C ILE A 63 8.94 3.71 27.36
N ASP A 64 9.24 4.14 28.59
CA ASP A 64 8.21 4.37 29.61
C ASP A 64 7.17 5.41 29.16
N ARG A 65 7.59 6.43 28.42
CA ARG A 65 6.69 7.43 27.82
C ARG A 65 5.85 6.86 26.69
N VAL A 66 6.44 6.02 25.82
CA VAL A 66 5.70 5.28 24.78
C VAL A 66 4.62 4.42 25.44
N VAL A 67 4.99 3.62 26.46
CA VAL A 67 4.08 2.76 27.20
C VAL A 67 2.96 3.55 27.87
N ALA A 68 3.29 4.65 28.57
CA ALA A 68 2.29 5.49 29.23
C ALA A 68 1.30 6.09 28.21
N ALA A 69 1.79 6.56 27.07
CA ALA A 69 0.93 7.11 26.02
C ALA A 69 0.03 6.05 25.38
N VAL A 70 0.55 4.84 25.09
CA VAL A 70 -0.26 3.71 24.59
C VAL A 70 -1.36 3.36 25.59
N GLN A 71 -1.04 3.28 26.88
CA GLN A 71 -2.02 2.98 27.93
C GLN A 71 -3.09 4.07 28.09
N GLU A 72 -2.76 5.33 27.89
CA GLU A 72 -3.72 6.44 27.91
C GLU A 72 -4.63 6.45 26.68
N LEU A 73 -4.12 6.05 25.51
CA LEU A 73 -4.88 5.99 24.25
C LEU A 73 -5.73 4.72 24.10
N ALA A 74 -5.29 3.59 24.67
CA ALA A 74 -5.93 2.28 24.52
C ALA A 74 -7.44 2.26 24.84
N PRO A 75 -7.97 2.99 25.86
CA PRO A 75 -9.41 3.05 26.12
C PRO A 75 -10.26 3.61 24.97
N LEU A 76 -9.68 4.38 24.04
CA LEU A 76 -10.36 4.88 22.84
C LEU A 76 -10.47 3.82 21.74
N LEU A 77 -9.71 2.73 21.88
CA LEU A 77 -9.55 1.67 20.88
C LEU A 77 -9.83 0.30 21.53
N PRO A 78 -11.02 0.07 22.09
CA PRO A 78 -11.32 -1.13 22.87
C PRO A 78 -11.18 -2.43 22.06
N HIS A 79 -11.39 -2.37 20.75
CA HIS A 79 -11.20 -3.51 19.84
C HIS A 79 -9.75 -4.00 19.72
N ASP A 80 -8.79 -3.15 20.05
CA ASP A 80 -7.36 -3.46 20.00
C ASP A 80 -6.76 -3.75 21.40
N THR A 81 -7.60 -3.98 22.41
CA THR A 81 -7.13 -4.17 23.81
C THR A 81 -6.06 -5.24 23.96
N ALA A 82 -6.25 -6.41 23.32
CA ALA A 82 -5.28 -7.50 23.38
C ALA A 82 -3.94 -7.12 22.75
N TYR A 83 -3.99 -6.42 21.61
CA TYR A 83 -2.82 -5.88 20.94
C TYR A 83 -2.09 -4.85 21.82
N HIS A 84 -2.78 -3.86 22.39
CA HIS A 84 -2.15 -2.84 23.23
C HIS A 84 -1.50 -3.44 24.49
N GLN A 85 -2.08 -4.50 25.07
CA GLN A 85 -1.49 -5.21 26.20
C GLN A 85 -0.20 -5.94 25.81
N ALA A 86 -0.21 -6.65 24.68
CA ALA A 86 0.97 -7.32 24.15
C ALA A 86 2.07 -6.31 23.75
N LEU A 87 1.68 -5.19 23.14
CA LEU A 87 2.58 -4.09 22.76
C LEU A 87 3.33 -3.52 23.97
N VAL A 88 2.61 -3.26 25.05
CA VAL A 88 3.24 -2.79 26.29
C VAL A 88 4.21 -3.81 26.87
N ALA A 89 3.89 -5.11 26.78
CA ALA A 89 4.77 -6.18 27.24
C ALA A 89 6.05 -6.27 26.38
N ASP A 90 5.92 -6.24 25.05
CA ASP A 90 7.04 -6.31 24.11
C ASP A 90 7.97 -5.09 24.23
N LEU A 91 7.41 -3.88 24.38
CA LEU A 91 8.18 -2.66 24.64
C LEU A 91 9.02 -2.75 25.92
N ARG A 92 8.41 -3.21 27.02
CA ARG A 92 9.11 -3.36 28.30
C ARG A 92 10.19 -4.43 28.22
N ARG A 93 9.88 -5.59 27.61
CA ARG A 93 10.85 -6.67 27.39
C ARG A 93 12.05 -6.16 26.61
N TRP A 94 11.83 -5.42 25.52
CA TRP A 94 12.91 -4.87 24.70
C TRP A 94 13.83 -3.92 25.50
N ALA A 95 13.27 -3.08 26.37
CA ALA A 95 14.05 -2.21 27.26
C ALA A 95 14.80 -3.00 28.34
N ASP A 96 14.13 -3.94 29.01
CA ASP A 96 14.68 -4.76 30.11
C ASP A 96 15.81 -5.68 29.63
N GLU A 97 15.74 -6.15 28.38
CA GLU A 97 16.77 -6.97 27.72
C GLU A 97 17.90 -6.15 27.09
N GLY A 98 17.89 -4.82 27.24
CA GLY A 98 18.99 -3.95 26.87
C GLY A 98 19.00 -3.52 25.40
N PHE A 99 17.83 -3.43 24.75
CA PHE A 99 17.66 -2.87 23.39
C PHE A 99 18.41 -3.64 22.29
N GLY A 100 18.41 -4.97 22.36
CA GLY A 100 18.86 -5.85 21.26
C GLY A 100 17.98 -5.75 20.01
N VAL A 101 18.09 -6.69 19.08
CA VAL A 101 17.19 -6.74 17.92
C VAL A 101 15.74 -6.87 18.42
N PRO A 102 14.82 -5.96 18.04
CA PRO A 102 13.46 -5.99 18.58
C PRO A 102 12.71 -7.25 18.18
N ASP A 103 11.97 -7.84 19.13
CA ASP A 103 11.02 -8.92 18.87
C ASP A 103 9.63 -8.50 19.34
N PHE A 104 8.73 -8.23 18.38
CA PHE A 104 7.35 -7.80 18.61
C PHE A 104 6.34 -8.85 18.11
N LEU A 105 6.74 -10.13 18.06
CA LEU A 105 5.88 -11.19 17.53
C LEU A 105 4.59 -11.35 18.33
N ASP A 106 4.63 -11.19 19.65
CA ASP A 106 3.44 -11.39 20.49
C ASP A 106 2.41 -10.28 20.22
N SER A 107 2.88 -9.03 20.07
CA SER A 107 2.06 -7.90 19.62
C SER A 107 1.51 -8.09 18.21
N LEU A 108 2.35 -8.54 17.27
CA LEU A 108 1.93 -8.79 15.89
C LEU A 108 0.82 -9.84 15.82
N LEU A 109 0.96 -10.93 16.58
CA LEU A 109 -0.04 -12.00 16.62
C LEU A 109 -1.34 -11.56 17.30
N ALA A 110 -1.31 -10.55 18.18
CA ALA A 110 -2.51 -10.01 18.83
C ALA A 110 -3.20 -8.91 18.01
N PHE A 111 -2.54 -8.34 17.00
CA PHE A 111 -3.11 -7.29 16.16
C PHE A 111 -3.91 -7.88 14.99
N HIS A 112 -5.24 -7.75 15.09
CA HIS A 112 -6.20 -8.31 14.11
C HIS A 112 -7.14 -7.25 13.51
N PRO A 113 -6.61 -6.21 12.84
CA PRO A 113 -7.42 -5.13 12.27
C PRO A 113 -8.42 -5.60 11.20
N ALA A 114 -8.21 -6.78 10.63
CA ALA A 114 -9.06 -7.34 9.58
C ALA A 114 -10.30 -8.12 10.07
N THR A 115 -10.42 -8.44 11.37
CA THR A 115 -11.52 -9.28 11.87
C THR A 115 -12.86 -8.55 12.02
N ASP A 116 -12.84 -7.25 12.36
CA ASP A 116 -14.04 -6.43 12.59
C ASP A 116 -13.92 -5.08 11.84
N ARG A 117 -13.72 -5.18 10.51
CA ARG A 117 -13.61 -4.00 9.65
C ARG A 117 -14.90 -3.20 9.68
N ALA A 118 -14.79 -1.93 10.05
CA ALA A 118 -15.87 -0.97 10.01
C ALA A 118 -15.35 0.35 9.44
N ASP A 119 -16.17 1.02 8.64
CA ASP A 119 -15.80 2.30 8.05
C ASP A 119 -15.48 3.31 9.15
N GLY A 120 -14.40 4.06 8.97
CA GLY A 120 -13.96 5.06 9.94
C GLY A 120 -13.34 4.49 11.23
N ARG A 121 -13.18 3.17 11.37
CA ARG A 121 -12.54 2.57 12.55
C ARG A 121 -11.08 2.99 12.64
N GLN A 122 -10.71 3.55 13.79
CA GLN A 122 -9.34 3.97 14.09
C GLN A 122 -8.51 2.79 14.62
N HIS A 123 -7.21 2.80 14.33
CA HIS A 123 -6.21 1.95 14.97
C HIS A 123 -4.97 2.77 15.29
N LEU A 124 -4.36 2.51 16.44
CA LEU A 124 -3.02 2.99 16.78
C LEU A 124 -2.05 1.85 16.49
N VAL A 125 -1.11 2.05 15.57
CA VAL A 125 -0.11 1.04 15.21
C VAL A 125 1.25 1.51 15.67
N VAL A 126 1.89 0.74 16.56
CA VAL A 126 3.25 1.00 17.04
C VAL A 126 4.08 -0.25 16.90
N PHE A 127 5.13 -0.20 16.08
CA PHE A 127 6.04 -1.33 15.86
C PHE A 127 7.44 -0.86 15.45
N PRO A 128 8.50 -1.61 15.79
CA PRO A 128 9.77 -1.54 15.09
C PRO A 128 9.61 -2.15 13.69
N MET A 129 9.67 -1.33 12.65
CA MET A 129 9.42 -1.75 11.28
C MET A 129 10.22 -0.94 10.27
N TYR A 130 10.46 -1.50 9.09
CA TYR A 130 10.89 -0.73 7.93
C TYR A 130 9.67 -0.32 7.10
N THR A 131 9.80 0.69 6.23
CA THR A 131 8.71 1.14 5.34
C THR A 131 9.06 0.86 3.88
N GLN A 132 8.22 0.09 3.19
CA GLN A 132 8.43 -0.22 1.76
C GLN A 132 8.41 1.06 0.93
N ASN A 133 9.34 1.22 -0.01
CA ASN A 133 9.55 2.47 -0.76
C ASN A 133 9.83 3.71 0.12
N GLY A 134 10.19 3.51 1.39
CA GLY A 134 10.53 4.56 2.34
C GLY A 134 11.87 4.30 2.99
N ASN A 135 11.85 4.07 4.30
CA ASN A 135 13.03 3.81 5.11
C ASN A 135 13.33 2.29 5.13
N PRO A 136 14.49 1.83 4.64
CA PRO A 136 14.84 0.41 4.67
C PRO A 136 15.22 -0.09 6.08
N ASP A 137 15.56 0.82 6.99
CA ASP A 137 15.98 0.49 8.35
C ASP A 137 14.77 0.24 9.24
N ARG A 138 14.92 -0.67 10.20
CA ARG A 138 13.89 -0.92 11.21
C ARG A 138 13.97 0.15 12.28
N ASN A 139 12.94 0.98 12.36
CA ASN A 139 12.79 1.94 13.44
C ASN A 139 11.47 1.73 14.17
N LEU A 140 11.43 2.07 15.45
CA LEU A 140 10.16 2.20 16.15
C LEU A 140 9.38 3.34 15.47
N GLU A 141 8.20 3.03 14.97
CA GLU A 141 7.31 3.99 14.33
C GLU A 141 5.91 3.88 14.94
N ALA A 142 5.20 5.00 14.96
CA ALA A 142 3.81 5.08 15.39
C ALA A 142 2.96 5.72 14.28
N VAL A 143 1.83 5.08 13.97
CA VAL A 143 0.88 5.54 12.96
C VAL A 143 -0.52 5.44 13.56
N VAL A 144 -1.29 6.51 13.47
CA VAL A 144 -2.75 6.43 13.63
C VAL A 144 -3.35 6.35 12.25
N LEU A 145 -4.09 5.28 12.03
CA LEU A 145 -4.77 5.04 10.76
C LEU A 145 -6.27 4.89 10.98
N ARG A 146 -7.00 5.06 9.89
CA ARG A 146 -8.45 4.87 9.83
C ARG A 146 -8.82 3.95 8.67
N LEU A 147 -9.69 2.98 8.93
CA LEU A 147 -10.21 2.09 7.89
C LEU A 147 -11.16 2.85 6.95
N VAL A 148 -11.03 2.56 5.65
CA VAL A 148 -11.99 2.94 4.60
C VAL A 148 -12.72 1.68 4.21
N TRP A 149 -13.90 1.51 4.79
CA TRP A 149 -14.68 0.28 4.66
C TRP A 149 -16.19 0.55 4.51
N PRO A 150 -16.60 1.45 3.59
CA PRO A 150 -18.00 1.80 3.42
C PRO A 150 -18.84 0.58 3.02
N ASP A 151 -20.14 0.63 3.32
CA ASP A 151 -21.06 -0.50 3.13
C ASP A 151 -21.02 -1.12 1.73
N TRP A 152 -20.84 -0.29 0.70
CA TRP A 152 -20.75 -0.77 -0.68
C TRP A 152 -19.48 -1.60 -0.92
N LEU A 153 -18.34 -1.21 -0.34
CA LEU A 153 -17.08 -1.96 -0.45
C LEU A 153 -17.17 -3.26 0.34
N ALA A 154 -17.70 -3.20 1.57
CA ALA A 154 -17.92 -4.36 2.42
C ALA A 154 -18.89 -5.38 1.80
N ARG A 155 -19.84 -4.93 0.97
CA ARG A 155 -20.71 -5.82 0.19
C ARG A 155 -19.96 -6.46 -0.97
N LEU A 156 -19.19 -5.68 -1.73
CA LEU A 156 -18.40 -6.18 -2.85
C LEU A 156 -17.35 -7.21 -2.42
N GLU A 157 -16.65 -6.99 -1.32
CA GLU A 157 -15.69 -7.97 -0.77
C GLU A 157 -16.38 -9.30 -0.47
N ARG A 158 -17.51 -9.24 0.26
CA ARG A 158 -18.26 -10.44 0.66
C ARG A 158 -18.87 -11.22 -0.50
N GLU A 159 -19.33 -10.53 -1.53
CA GLU A 159 -20.15 -11.13 -2.60
C GLU A 159 -19.36 -11.44 -3.87
N ARG A 160 -18.26 -10.72 -4.15
CA ARG A 160 -17.56 -10.78 -5.45
C ARG A 160 -16.05 -10.86 -5.34
N PHE A 161 -15.45 -10.15 -4.38
CA PHE A 161 -14.01 -9.98 -4.29
C PHE A 161 -13.51 -10.35 -2.88
N ASP A 162 -13.70 -11.61 -2.49
CA ASP A 162 -13.27 -12.10 -1.19
C ASP A 162 -11.79 -11.79 -0.97
N ASN A 163 -11.52 -11.01 0.08
CA ASN A 163 -10.18 -10.63 0.47
C ASN A 163 -10.15 -10.36 1.98
N PRO A 164 -10.17 -11.42 2.80
CA PRO A 164 -10.31 -11.30 4.23
C PRO A 164 -9.11 -10.63 4.92
N MET A 165 -7.97 -10.48 4.25
CA MET A 165 -6.77 -9.85 4.82
C MET A 165 -6.62 -8.37 4.43
N PHE A 166 -7.25 -7.93 3.33
CA PHE A 166 -7.09 -6.57 2.83
C PHE A 166 -7.71 -5.52 3.76
N LEU A 167 -7.00 -4.39 3.88
CA LEU A 167 -7.44 -3.19 4.56
C LEU A 167 -7.18 -1.96 3.69
N GLY A 168 -8.26 -1.31 3.27
CA GLY A 168 -8.20 0.07 2.82
C GLY A 168 -8.00 0.98 4.03
N ILE A 169 -6.92 1.75 4.07
CA ILE A 169 -6.58 2.61 5.20
C ILE A 169 -6.25 4.03 4.76
N THR A 170 -6.32 4.96 5.69
CA THR A 170 -5.89 6.35 5.54
C THR A 170 -5.05 6.79 6.73
N PHE A 171 -4.19 7.79 6.52
CA PHE A 171 -3.45 8.40 7.62
C PHE A 171 -4.35 9.37 8.40
N GLU A 172 -4.32 9.28 9.73
CA GLU A 172 -4.72 10.41 10.58
C GLU A 172 -3.52 11.23 11.03
N ASP A 173 -2.45 10.58 11.50
CA ASP A 173 -1.13 11.17 11.75
C ASP A 173 -0.10 10.05 11.90
N PHE A 174 1.18 10.35 11.79
CA PHE A 174 2.27 9.37 11.84
C PHE A 174 3.59 10.00 12.32
N THR A 175 4.54 9.13 12.71
CA THR A 175 5.95 9.48 12.94
C THR A 175 6.75 9.49 11.64
N PRO A 176 7.95 10.10 11.61
CA PRO A 176 8.66 10.40 10.36
C PRO A 176 9.01 9.21 9.46
N GLY A 177 8.98 7.95 9.91
CA GLY A 177 9.22 6.80 9.03
C GLY A 177 8.16 6.64 7.92
N TYR A 178 6.97 7.21 8.13
CA TYR A 178 5.91 7.31 7.13
C TYR A 178 5.86 8.66 6.42
N ASP A 179 6.77 9.59 6.72
CA ASP A 179 7.00 10.80 5.92
C ASP A 179 7.87 10.48 4.69
N THR A 180 7.41 9.52 3.89
CA THR A 180 8.17 8.92 2.79
C THR A 180 7.25 8.54 1.62
N ASN A 181 7.81 7.87 0.60
CA ASN A 181 7.04 7.32 -0.50
C ASN A 181 6.28 6.02 -0.15
N SER A 182 6.37 5.51 1.08
CA SER A 182 5.62 4.32 1.48
C SER A 182 4.11 4.55 1.44
N ALA A 183 3.34 3.61 0.90
CA ALA A 183 1.88 3.67 0.85
C ALA A 183 1.22 2.37 1.34
N VAL A 184 1.98 1.59 2.11
CA VAL A 184 1.54 0.29 2.61
C VAL A 184 1.96 0.10 4.06
N LEU A 185 1.21 -0.71 4.78
CA LEU A 185 1.52 -1.20 6.11
C LEU A 185 1.32 -2.71 6.06
N PHE A 186 2.41 -3.45 6.03
CA PHE A 186 2.40 -4.91 5.93
C PHE A 186 3.07 -5.55 7.14
N PRO A 187 2.51 -6.62 7.69
CA PRO A 187 3.05 -7.26 8.88
C PRO A 187 4.46 -7.84 8.67
N GLU A 188 4.84 -8.15 7.42
CA GLU A 188 6.17 -8.61 7.03
C GLU A 188 7.29 -7.61 7.34
N THR A 189 6.96 -6.32 7.52
CA THR A 189 7.98 -5.29 7.78
C THR A 189 8.39 -5.19 9.24
N ILE A 190 7.60 -5.78 10.13
CA ILE A 190 7.75 -5.70 11.58
C ILE A 190 8.89 -6.61 12.05
N ALA A 191 9.67 -6.14 13.02
CA ALA A 191 10.73 -6.91 13.65
C ALA A 191 10.16 -7.97 14.60
N VAL A 192 10.45 -9.23 14.30
CA VAL A 192 9.97 -10.42 15.03
C VAL A 192 11.08 -11.46 15.13
N ARG A 193 11.06 -12.26 16.19
CA ARG A 193 12.00 -13.39 16.38
C ARG A 193 11.90 -14.43 15.27
N GLU A 194 10.69 -14.65 14.76
CA GLU A 194 10.40 -15.57 13.66
C GLU A 194 9.18 -15.09 12.88
N ALA A 195 9.16 -15.32 11.57
CA ALA A 195 8.02 -14.96 10.75
C ALA A 195 6.80 -15.84 11.11
N PRO A 196 5.60 -15.25 11.31
CA PRO A 196 4.37 -16.01 11.49
C PRO A 196 4.14 -17.01 10.35
N ALA A 197 3.53 -18.16 10.66
CA ALA A 197 3.19 -19.16 9.65
C ALA A 197 2.24 -18.60 8.57
N ARG A 198 1.39 -17.64 8.95
CA ARG A 198 0.48 -16.90 8.08
C ARG A 198 0.33 -15.47 8.60
N PHE A 199 0.32 -14.51 7.70
CA PHE A 199 -0.13 -13.15 8.00
C PHE A 199 -1.66 -13.08 7.92
N SER A 200 -2.25 -12.13 8.64
CA SER A 200 -3.72 -12.02 8.78
C SER A 200 -4.28 -10.69 8.27
N TRP A 201 -3.42 -9.77 7.84
CA TRP A 201 -3.82 -8.45 7.38
C TRP A 201 -2.75 -7.82 6.47
N GLY A 202 -3.17 -6.91 5.60
CA GLY A 202 -2.30 -6.04 4.81
C GLY A 202 -3.01 -4.74 4.50
N GLY A 203 -2.38 -3.60 4.81
CA GLY A 203 -2.98 -2.29 4.69
C GLY A 203 -2.39 -1.47 3.54
N ILE A 204 -3.25 -0.83 2.76
CA ILE A 204 -2.87 0.09 1.68
C ILE A 204 -3.47 1.48 1.93
N PHE A 205 -2.62 2.50 1.92
CA PHE A 205 -2.99 3.90 2.20
C PHE A 205 -3.61 4.56 0.97
N CYS A 206 -4.90 4.31 0.77
CA CYS A 206 -5.66 4.78 -0.38
C CYS A 206 -5.77 6.32 -0.47
N ASP A 207 -5.69 7.05 0.65
CA ASP A 207 -5.64 8.52 0.67
C ASP A 207 -4.35 9.04 0.03
N ARG A 208 -3.23 8.39 0.33
CA ARG A 208 -1.90 8.75 -0.15
C ARG A 208 -1.76 8.40 -1.63
N GLU A 209 -2.22 7.23 -2.05
CA GLU A 209 -2.23 6.85 -3.47
C GLU A 209 -3.12 7.82 -4.28
N ALA A 210 -4.31 8.16 -3.77
CA ALA A 210 -5.18 9.18 -4.36
C ALA A 210 -4.53 10.56 -4.45
N ALA A 211 -3.89 11.06 -3.39
CA ALA A 211 -3.24 12.36 -3.39
C ALA A 211 -2.07 12.43 -4.39
N ARG A 212 -1.31 11.34 -4.50
CA ARG A 212 -0.22 11.23 -5.48
C ARG A 212 -0.72 11.14 -6.90
N PHE A 213 -1.73 10.31 -7.16
CA PHE A 213 -2.40 10.23 -8.44
C PHE A 213 -2.82 11.61 -8.92
N ARG A 214 -3.56 12.34 -8.09
CA ARG A 214 -4.05 13.69 -8.41
C ARG A 214 -2.92 14.64 -8.80
N ARG A 215 -1.84 14.68 -8.01
CA ARG A 215 -0.71 15.58 -8.27
C ARG A 215 0.05 15.18 -9.54
N VAL A 216 0.39 13.90 -9.67
CA VAL A 216 1.23 13.43 -10.77
C VAL A 216 0.48 13.48 -12.09
N VAL A 217 -0.78 13.04 -12.12
CA VAL A 217 -1.60 13.06 -13.33
C VAL A 217 -1.94 14.50 -13.73
N GLY A 218 -2.20 15.40 -12.78
CA GLY A 218 -2.35 16.83 -13.07
C GLY A 218 -1.12 17.39 -13.77
N ALA A 219 0.07 17.18 -13.20
CA ALA A 219 1.33 17.61 -13.82
C ALA A 219 1.60 16.93 -15.17
N ALA A 220 1.26 15.66 -15.31
CA ALA A 220 1.38 14.94 -16.58
C ALA A 220 0.46 15.53 -17.65
N CYS A 221 -0.78 15.92 -17.31
CA CYS A 221 -1.68 16.59 -18.24
C CYS A 221 -1.10 17.93 -18.72
N ASP A 222 -0.52 18.72 -17.82
CA ASP A 222 0.12 20.00 -18.18
C ASP A 222 1.32 19.81 -19.12
N VAL A 223 2.19 18.85 -18.81
CA VAL A 223 3.40 18.57 -19.60
C VAL A 223 3.07 17.98 -20.97
N THR A 224 2.08 17.09 -21.04
CA THR A 224 1.75 16.33 -22.25
C THR A 224 0.62 16.94 -23.07
N SER A 225 0.01 18.03 -22.59
CA SER A 225 -1.21 18.62 -23.16
C SER A 225 -2.38 17.64 -23.32
N LEU A 226 -2.39 16.57 -22.51
CA LEU A 226 -3.46 15.59 -22.49
C LEU A 226 -4.76 16.26 -22.00
N ARG A 227 -5.83 16.09 -22.77
CA ARG A 227 -7.18 16.50 -22.36
C ARG A 227 -7.90 15.30 -21.78
N LEU A 228 -8.23 15.38 -20.50
CA LEU A 228 -9.02 14.36 -19.82
C LEU A 228 -10.52 14.55 -20.14
N PRO A 229 -11.28 13.46 -20.26
CA PRO A 229 -12.73 13.47 -20.15
C PRO A 229 -13.18 14.09 -18.81
N GLU A 230 -14.40 14.63 -18.75
CA GLU A 230 -14.92 15.34 -17.57
C GLU A 230 -14.94 14.45 -16.31
N ASP A 231 -15.37 13.19 -16.48
CA ASP A 231 -15.42 12.19 -15.41
C ASP A 231 -14.03 11.90 -14.82
N ALA A 232 -12.99 11.75 -15.67
CA ALA A 232 -11.60 11.57 -15.25
C ALA A 232 -10.98 12.84 -14.66
N ALA A 233 -11.31 14.02 -15.19
CA ALA A 233 -10.86 15.30 -14.66
C ALA A 233 -11.40 15.53 -13.23
N GLY A 234 -12.61 15.07 -12.94
CA GLY A 234 -13.20 15.11 -11.60
C GLY A 234 -12.32 14.45 -10.53
N LEU A 235 -11.68 13.32 -10.85
CA LEU A 235 -10.78 12.61 -9.93
C LEU A 235 -9.58 13.46 -9.49
N LEU A 236 -9.11 14.38 -10.34
CA LEU A 236 -7.99 15.27 -10.01
C LEU A 236 -8.36 16.34 -8.98
N THR A 237 -9.65 16.60 -8.78
CA THR A 237 -10.16 17.67 -7.93
C THR A 237 -10.89 17.17 -6.68
N ASP A 238 -11.37 15.92 -6.68
CA ASP A 238 -12.11 15.30 -5.58
C ASP A 238 -11.28 14.21 -4.88
N GLN A 239 -10.87 14.45 -3.63
CA GLN A 239 -9.95 13.58 -2.90
C GLN A 239 -10.68 12.35 -2.40
N GLU A 240 -11.90 12.52 -1.93
CA GLU A 240 -12.70 11.43 -1.38
C GLU A 240 -13.11 10.45 -2.48
N ARG A 241 -13.59 10.95 -3.62
CA ARG A 241 -13.90 10.11 -4.78
C ARG A 241 -12.67 9.36 -5.29
N CYS A 242 -11.51 10.03 -5.34
CA CYS A 242 -10.26 9.39 -5.76
C CYS A 242 -9.83 8.32 -4.74
N GLN A 243 -9.95 8.58 -3.44
CA GLN A 243 -9.69 7.57 -2.40
C GLN A 243 -10.62 6.35 -2.50
N GLN A 244 -11.92 6.56 -2.73
CA GLN A 244 -12.88 5.48 -2.97
C GLN A 244 -12.54 4.67 -4.23
N THR A 245 -11.92 5.31 -5.21
CA THR A 245 -11.42 4.65 -6.43
C THR A 245 -10.24 3.74 -6.11
N PHE A 246 -9.24 4.25 -5.39
CA PHE A 246 -8.06 3.48 -5.00
C PHE A 246 -8.40 2.30 -4.11
N VAL A 247 -9.25 2.48 -3.09
CA VAL A 247 -9.60 1.35 -2.20
C VAL A 247 -10.33 0.21 -2.94
N LEU A 248 -11.15 0.52 -3.95
CA LEU A 248 -11.77 -0.51 -4.79
C LEU A 248 -10.73 -1.19 -5.68
N TRP A 249 -9.87 -0.40 -6.33
CA TRP A 249 -8.81 -0.93 -7.17
C TRP A 249 -7.89 -1.85 -6.38
N ASP A 250 -7.37 -1.39 -5.25
CA ASP A 250 -6.47 -2.11 -4.36
C ASP A 250 -7.07 -3.43 -3.88
N MET A 251 -8.36 -3.43 -3.47
CA MET A 251 -9.05 -4.66 -3.04
C MET A 251 -9.07 -5.73 -4.14
N ILE A 252 -9.38 -5.33 -5.38
CA ILE A 252 -9.45 -6.27 -6.52
C ILE A 252 -8.05 -6.69 -6.97
N HIS A 253 -7.11 -5.75 -7.03
CA HIS A 253 -5.71 -6.00 -7.39
C HIS A 253 -5.07 -7.00 -6.43
N ASP A 254 -5.09 -6.71 -5.12
CA ASP A 254 -4.44 -7.52 -4.09
C ASP A 254 -5.02 -8.94 -4.06
N ARG A 255 -6.36 -9.04 -4.16
CA ARG A 255 -7.04 -10.33 -4.30
C ARG A 255 -6.52 -11.11 -5.51
N THR A 256 -6.23 -10.44 -6.61
CA THR A 256 -5.87 -11.10 -7.87
C THR A 256 -4.53 -11.83 -7.79
N HIS A 257 -3.60 -11.42 -6.91
CA HIS A 257 -2.34 -12.16 -6.70
C HIS A 257 -2.54 -13.62 -6.30
N SER A 258 -3.65 -13.97 -5.65
CA SER A 258 -3.96 -15.35 -5.25
C SER A 258 -5.07 -16.01 -6.08
N HIS A 259 -5.47 -15.41 -7.20
CA HIS A 259 -6.63 -15.84 -8.00
C HIS A 259 -6.36 -15.87 -9.50
N GLY A 260 -7.13 -16.70 -10.20
CA GLY A 260 -7.03 -16.91 -11.65
C GLY A 260 -5.97 -17.96 -12.02
N ASP A 261 -5.60 -17.98 -13.30
CA ASP A 261 -4.52 -18.84 -13.80
C ASP A 261 -3.18 -18.31 -13.27
N LEU A 262 -2.72 -18.87 -12.15
CA LEU A 262 -1.45 -18.53 -11.52
C LEU A 262 -0.28 -19.21 -12.25
N PRO A 263 0.94 -18.63 -12.20
CA PRO A 263 2.11 -19.25 -12.81
C PRO A 263 2.36 -20.60 -12.12
N PHE A 264 2.11 -21.69 -12.85
CA PHE A 264 2.15 -23.05 -12.31
C PHE A 264 3.57 -23.40 -11.84
N ASP A 265 3.71 -23.73 -10.56
CA ASP A 265 4.85 -24.47 -10.03
C ASP A 265 4.35 -25.76 -9.36
N PRO A 266 4.59 -26.96 -9.94
CA PRO A 266 4.09 -28.22 -9.39
C PRO A 266 4.64 -28.55 -8.00
N PHE A 267 5.66 -27.82 -7.53
CA PHE A 267 6.27 -28.02 -6.23
C PHE A 267 5.94 -26.93 -5.20
N MET A 268 5.19 -25.89 -5.59
CA MET A 268 4.83 -24.75 -4.72
C MET A 268 6.04 -24.13 -4.00
N ILE A 269 7.24 -24.22 -4.61
CA ILE A 269 8.46 -23.67 -4.04
C ILE A 269 8.51 -22.17 -4.37
N LYS A 270 8.70 -21.31 -3.38
CA LYS A 270 9.03 -19.90 -3.62
C LYS A 270 10.33 -19.83 -4.42
N GLN A 271 10.24 -19.56 -5.72
CA GLN A 271 11.39 -19.42 -6.60
C GLN A 271 11.46 -17.99 -7.14
N ARG A 272 12.68 -17.44 -7.18
CA ARG A 272 12.92 -16.12 -7.76
C ARG A 272 12.65 -16.17 -9.25
N GLN A 273 11.77 -15.30 -9.72
CA GLN A 273 11.53 -15.09 -11.15
C GLN A 273 12.48 -14.03 -11.71
N PRO A 274 12.71 -14.01 -13.03
CA PRO A 274 13.35 -12.87 -13.68
C PRO A 274 12.57 -11.58 -13.44
N PHE A 275 13.27 -10.45 -13.43
CA PHE A 275 12.71 -9.15 -13.06
C PHE A 275 11.42 -8.78 -13.82
N TRP A 276 11.36 -9.04 -15.13
CA TRP A 276 10.19 -8.68 -15.96
C TRP A 276 8.94 -9.49 -15.62
N MET A 277 9.08 -10.70 -15.08
CA MET A 277 7.93 -11.49 -14.66
C MET A 277 7.16 -10.83 -13.52
N TYR A 278 7.85 -10.12 -12.60
CA TYR A 278 7.16 -9.33 -11.57
C TYR A 278 6.36 -8.19 -12.21
N GLY A 279 6.92 -7.51 -13.22
CA GLY A 279 6.20 -6.44 -13.94
C GLY A 279 4.96 -6.95 -14.68
N ILE A 280 5.04 -8.15 -15.26
CA ILE A 280 3.87 -8.80 -15.90
C ILE A 280 2.84 -9.21 -14.84
N GLU A 281 3.26 -9.71 -13.68
CA GLU A 281 2.35 -10.11 -12.60
C GLU A 281 1.57 -8.94 -12.02
N GLU A 282 2.25 -7.83 -11.72
CA GLU A 282 1.60 -6.60 -11.27
C GLU A 282 0.63 -6.06 -12.32
N LEU A 283 1.06 -6.07 -13.59
CA LEU A 283 0.19 -5.65 -14.69
C LEU A 283 -1.02 -6.59 -14.83
N ARG A 284 -0.86 -7.91 -14.71
CA ARG A 284 -1.96 -8.88 -14.75
C ARG A 284 -3.02 -8.54 -13.70
N CYS A 285 -2.59 -8.23 -12.48
CA CYS A 285 -3.48 -7.88 -11.38
C CYS A 285 -4.25 -6.60 -11.69
N ASP A 286 -3.59 -5.57 -12.21
CA ASP A 286 -4.23 -4.32 -12.62
C ASP A 286 -5.18 -4.43 -13.80
N LEU A 287 -4.80 -5.21 -14.82
CA LEU A 287 -5.67 -5.44 -15.97
C LEU A 287 -6.91 -6.22 -15.57
N THR A 288 -6.79 -7.14 -14.60
CA THR A 288 -7.93 -7.84 -14.02
C THR A 288 -8.82 -6.88 -13.22
N ALA A 289 -8.23 -6.03 -12.38
CA ALA A 289 -8.97 -4.99 -11.66
C ALA A 289 -9.70 -4.03 -12.62
N PHE A 290 -9.05 -3.62 -13.70
CA PHE A 290 -9.64 -2.79 -14.75
C PHE A 290 -10.83 -3.48 -15.44
N HIS A 291 -10.71 -4.77 -15.74
CA HIS A 291 -11.80 -5.54 -16.36
C HIS A 291 -13.00 -5.66 -15.42
N GLU A 292 -12.78 -6.06 -14.17
CA GLU A 292 -13.84 -6.20 -13.18
C GLU A 292 -14.48 -4.85 -12.82
N ALA A 293 -13.70 -3.78 -12.78
CA ALA A 293 -14.20 -2.42 -12.63
C ALA A 293 -15.12 -2.00 -13.78
N GLY A 294 -14.83 -2.42 -15.01
CA GLY A 294 -15.72 -2.22 -16.16
C GLY A 294 -17.06 -2.94 -16.01
N ARG A 295 -17.07 -4.15 -15.42
CA ARG A 295 -18.30 -4.88 -15.10
C ARG A 295 -19.09 -4.19 -13.99
N LEU A 296 -18.40 -3.76 -12.93
CA LEU A 296 -19.00 -2.98 -11.85
C LEU A 296 -19.66 -1.69 -12.36
N ALA A 297 -19.01 -0.98 -13.29
CA ALA A 297 -19.59 0.20 -13.93
C ALA A 297 -20.87 -0.12 -14.70
N ALA A 298 -20.90 -1.24 -15.43
CA ALA A 298 -22.10 -1.72 -16.12
C ALA A 298 -23.22 -2.14 -15.16
N ASP A 299 -22.86 -2.64 -13.98
CA ASP A 299 -23.77 -3.01 -12.90
C ASP A 299 -24.25 -1.79 -12.06
N GLY A 300 -23.79 -0.56 -12.40
CA GLY A 300 -24.22 0.69 -11.76
C GLY A 300 -23.37 1.15 -10.58
N HIS A 301 -22.19 0.56 -10.36
CA HIS A 301 -21.21 1.06 -9.38
C HIS A 301 -20.33 2.16 -10.00
N PRO A 302 -20.50 3.44 -9.63
CA PRO A 302 -19.80 4.55 -10.28
C PRO A 302 -18.27 4.46 -10.16
N GLN A 303 -17.77 3.92 -9.04
CA GLN A 303 -16.33 3.74 -8.80
C GLN A 303 -15.67 2.86 -9.86
N GLY A 304 -16.42 1.95 -10.51
CA GLY A 304 -15.87 1.08 -11.55
C GLY A 304 -15.31 1.85 -12.76
N ARG A 305 -16.00 2.93 -13.19
CA ARG A 305 -15.48 3.76 -14.29
C ARG A 305 -14.25 4.53 -13.85
N ASP A 306 -14.24 5.00 -12.60
CA ASP A 306 -13.12 5.74 -12.02
C ASP A 306 -11.86 4.88 -11.92
N VAL A 307 -11.98 3.62 -11.48
CA VAL A 307 -10.85 2.67 -11.41
C VAL A 307 -10.23 2.48 -12.79
N GLN A 308 -11.04 2.43 -13.85
CA GLN A 308 -10.51 2.28 -15.21
C GLN A 308 -9.68 3.48 -15.65
N TYR A 309 -10.11 4.71 -15.34
CA TYR A 309 -9.27 5.88 -15.60
C TYR A 309 -8.04 5.92 -14.71
N ALA A 310 -8.21 5.68 -13.42
CA ALA A 310 -7.13 5.75 -12.44
C ALA A 310 -6.01 4.77 -12.80
N MET A 311 -6.34 3.50 -13.04
CA MET A 311 -5.36 2.47 -13.42
C MET A 311 -4.56 2.87 -14.66
N LEU A 312 -5.24 3.26 -15.75
CA LEU A 312 -4.57 3.68 -16.97
C LEU A 312 -3.63 4.86 -16.72
N LEU A 313 -4.12 5.92 -16.10
CA LEU A 313 -3.35 7.14 -15.87
C LEU A 313 -2.17 6.90 -14.92
N ASP A 314 -2.33 6.07 -13.90
CA ASP A 314 -1.23 5.73 -12.97
C ASP A 314 -0.14 4.88 -13.62
N ARG A 315 -0.53 3.84 -14.36
CA ARG A 315 0.42 3.00 -15.10
C ARG A 315 1.15 3.79 -16.17
N LEU A 316 0.49 4.74 -16.83
CA LEU A 316 1.13 5.57 -17.85
C LEU A 316 2.05 6.66 -17.26
N PHE A 317 1.73 7.21 -16.09
CA PHE A 317 2.42 8.39 -15.57
C PHE A 317 3.10 8.19 -14.22
N ARG A 318 2.39 7.75 -13.18
CA ARG A 318 2.92 7.72 -11.82
C ARG A 318 3.91 6.59 -11.58
N PHE A 319 3.56 5.36 -11.93
CA PHE A 319 4.44 4.21 -11.69
C PHE A 319 5.80 4.33 -12.41
N PRO A 320 5.88 4.80 -13.67
CA PRO A 320 7.17 4.97 -14.36
C PRO A 320 8.09 6.05 -13.76
N VAL A 321 7.54 7.03 -13.04
CA VAL A 321 8.33 8.15 -12.47
C VAL A 321 8.51 8.08 -10.96
N THR A 322 7.86 7.13 -10.28
CA THR A 322 7.98 6.93 -8.83
C THR A 322 9.14 5.99 -8.51
N GLY A 323 9.93 6.30 -7.48
CA GLY A 323 11.00 5.45 -6.99
C GLY A 323 12.26 5.41 -7.87
N ALA A 324 13.13 4.42 -7.62
CA ALA A 324 14.37 4.25 -8.37
C ALA A 324 14.10 3.70 -9.77
N ARG A 325 14.87 4.13 -10.79
CA ARG A 325 14.74 3.61 -12.17
C ARG A 325 15.32 2.21 -12.37
N VAL A 326 16.04 1.70 -11.37
CA VAL A 326 16.67 0.37 -11.41
C VAL A 326 15.75 -0.62 -10.73
N ARG A 327 15.31 -1.63 -11.47
CA ARG A 327 14.40 -2.69 -10.97
C ARG A 327 13.04 -2.18 -10.44
N ASN A 328 12.48 -1.13 -11.05
CA ASN A 328 11.09 -0.73 -10.84
C ASN A 328 10.17 -1.54 -11.76
N TYR A 329 9.63 -2.65 -11.26
CA TYR A 329 8.77 -3.53 -12.04
C TYR A 329 7.41 -2.88 -12.34
N ASP A 330 6.93 -1.99 -11.48
CA ASP A 330 5.70 -1.24 -11.73
C ASP A 330 5.82 -0.31 -12.93
N GLY A 331 6.97 0.37 -13.04
CA GLY A 331 7.32 1.20 -14.17
C GLY A 331 7.47 0.38 -15.46
N LEU A 332 7.97 -0.85 -15.39
CA LEU A 332 8.03 -1.76 -16.55
C LEU A 332 6.61 -2.14 -17.02
N GLY A 333 5.71 -2.49 -16.10
CA GLY A 333 4.30 -2.78 -16.43
C GLY A 333 3.63 -1.58 -17.11
N GLY A 334 3.90 -0.37 -16.61
CA GLY A 334 3.46 0.89 -17.22
C GLY A 334 3.98 1.12 -18.64
N GLN A 335 5.26 0.86 -18.87
CA GLN A 335 5.88 0.95 -20.20
C GLN A 335 5.28 -0.05 -21.19
N LEU A 336 5.04 -1.29 -20.75
CA LEU A 336 4.39 -2.30 -21.57
C LEU A 336 2.98 -1.88 -21.98
N LEU A 337 2.18 -1.41 -21.02
CA LEU A 337 0.84 -0.92 -21.30
C LEU A 337 0.87 0.28 -22.26
N PHE A 338 1.77 1.25 -22.04
CA PHE A 338 1.94 2.39 -22.94
C PHE A 338 2.24 1.94 -24.38
N ALA A 339 3.22 1.05 -24.54
CA ALA A 339 3.63 0.54 -25.84
C ALA A 339 2.49 -0.22 -26.53
N TYR A 340 1.76 -1.05 -25.80
CA TYR A 340 0.62 -1.79 -26.33
C TYR A 340 -0.51 -0.84 -26.78
N LEU A 341 -0.89 0.14 -25.96
CA LEU A 341 -1.89 1.15 -26.34
C LEU A 341 -1.44 1.94 -27.58
N HIS A 342 -0.14 2.23 -27.70
CA HIS A 342 0.41 2.92 -28.85
C HIS A 342 0.37 2.07 -30.13
N GLN A 343 0.79 0.81 -30.06
CA GLN A 343 0.77 -0.14 -31.19
C GLN A 343 -0.65 -0.39 -31.73
N HIS A 344 -1.65 -0.25 -30.86
CA HIS A 344 -3.07 -0.41 -31.20
C HIS A 344 -3.80 0.91 -31.47
N ASP A 345 -3.08 2.00 -31.74
CA ASP A 345 -3.61 3.34 -32.06
C ASP A 345 -4.46 4.03 -30.98
N ALA A 346 -4.65 3.38 -29.83
CA ALA A 346 -5.43 3.90 -28.70
C ALA A 346 -4.75 5.10 -28.02
N LEU A 347 -3.43 5.21 -28.15
CA LEU A 347 -2.62 6.29 -27.62
C LEU A 347 -1.68 6.82 -28.70
N ARG A 348 -1.66 8.15 -28.88
CA ARG A 348 -0.75 8.82 -29.82
C ARG A 348 0.00 9.96 -29.17
N TRP A 349 1.30 9.99 -29.40
CA TRP A 349 2.19 11.10 -29.07
C TRP A 349 2.65 11.77 -30.37
N THR A 350 2.21 13.00 -30.63
CA THR A 350 2.54 13.72 -31.85
C THR A 350 2.66 15.21 -31.55
N ASP A 351 3.69 15.87 -32.07
CA ASP A 351 3.96 17.30 -31.85
C ASP A 351 3.95 17.70 -30.36
N ASN A 352 4.54 16.85 -29.51
CA ASN A 352 4.56 16.99 -28.04
C ASN A 352 3.18 17.05 -27.38
N ARG A 353 2.16 16.51 -28.06
CA ARG A 353 0.81 16.34 -27.51
C ARG A 353 0.48 14.86 -27.41
N LEU A 354 0.04 14.45 -26.23
CA LEU A 354 -0.53 13.15 -25.98
C LEU A 354 -2.05 13.18 -26.19
N SER A 355 -2.57 12.23 -26.96
CA SER A 355 -4.00 11.99 -27.11
C SER A 355 -4.31 10.52 -26.87
N ILE A 356 -5.42 10.27 -26.19
CA ILE A 356 -5.93 8.94 -25.89
C ILE A 356 -7.35 8.83 -26.45
N ASP A 357 -7.59 7.81 -27.27
CA ASP A 357 -8.94 7.34 -27.57
C ASP A 357 -9.35 6.40 -26.43
N TRP A 358 -10.24 6.88 -25.56
CA TRP A 358 -10.59 6.17 -24.33
C TRP A 358 -11.41 4.90 -24.57
N GLU A 359 -12.16 4.82 -25.67
CA GLU A 359 -12.89 3.61 -26.03
C GLU A 359 -11.91 2.56 -26.56
N GLN A 360 -11.05 2.95 -27.50
CA GLN A 360 -10.03 2.06 -28.05
C GLN A 360 -9.01 1.64 -26.99
N ALA A 361 -8.68 2.51 -26.04
CA ALA A 361 -7.80 2.18 -24.92
C ALA A 361 -8.42 1.10 -24.04
N ARG A 362 -9.72 1.19 -23.71
CA ARG A 362 -10.40 0.14 -22.95
C ARG A 362 -10.38 -1.20 -23.68
N GLU A 363 -10.65 -1.21 -24.97
CA GLU A 363 -10.61 -2.44 -25.78
C GLU A 363 -9.20 -3.04 -25.86
N ALA A 364 -8.18 -2.22 -26.09
CA ALA A 364 -6.79 -2.66 -26.13
C ALA A 364 -6.34 -3.21 -24.78
N THR A 365 -6.65 -2.53 -23.68
CA THR A 365 -6.36 -3.00 -22.32
C THR A 365 -7.01 -4.35 -22.02
N ALA A 366 -8.26 -4.57 -22.46
CA ALA A 366 -8.92 -5.87 -22.34
C ALA A 366 -8.22 -6.97 -23.16
N ARG A 367 -7.78 -6.67 -24.39
CA ARG A 367 -7.01 -7.63 -25.21
C ARG A 367 -5.67 -8.00 -24.57
N LEU A 368 -4.93 -7.02 -24.05
CA LEU A 368 -3.66 -7.28 -23.35
C LEU A 368 -3.85 -8.18 -22.13
N ARG A 369 -4.94 -8.01 -21.39
CA ARG A 369 -5.31 -8.90 -20.28
C ARG A 369 -5.42 -10.34 -20.75
N GLU A 370 -6.19 -10.58 -21.81
CA GLU A 370 -6.43 -11.93 -22.36
C GLU A 370 -5.14 -12.58 -22.88
N GLU A 371 -4.24 -11.79 -23.47
CA GLU A 371 -2.91 -12.24 -23.90
C GLU A 371 -2.04 -12.68 -22.71
N ILE A 372 -2.01 -11.88 -21.63
CA ILE A 372 -1.27 -12.22 -20.39
C ILE A 372 -1.88 -13.46 -19.71
N GLU A 373 -3.21 -13.54 -19.60
CA GLU A 373 -3.89 -14.74 -19.08
C GLU A 373 -3.55 -15.98 -19.90
N THR A 374 -3.52 -15.84 -21.23
CA THR A 374 -3.13 -16.94 -22.11
C THR A 374 -1.66 -17.33 -21.94
N LEU A 375 -0.76 -16.37 -21.77
CA LEU A 375 0.64 -16.62 -21.44
C LEU A 375 0.77 -17.47 -20.17
N TYR A 376 0.05 -17.10 -19.11
CA TYR A 376 0.07 -17.76 -17.80
C TYR A 376 -0.53 -19.16 -17.87
N ARG A 377 -1.71 -19.30 -18.45
CA ARG A 377 -2.37 -20.59 -18.68
C ARG A 377 -1.48 -21.56 -19.46
N GLN A 378 -0.82 -21.09 -20.51
CA GLN A 378 0.12 -21.91 -21.29
C GLN A 378 1.42 -22.21 -20.54
N GLY A 379 1.68 -21.53 -19.41
CA GLY A 379 2.80 -21.81 -18.52
C GLY A 379 2.76 -23.21 -17.89
N ILE A 380 1.56 -23.80 -17.74
CA ILE A 380 1.38 -25.13 -17.17
C ILE A 380 2.11 -26.23 -17.96
N ASP A 381 2.16 -26.10 -19.28
CA ASP A 381 2.75 -27.07 -20.19
C ASP A 381 4.17 -26.69 -20.65
N ARG A 382 4.74 -25.61 -20.10
CA ARG A 382 6.06 -25.08 -20.51
C ARG A 382 7.14 -25.35 -19.47
N PRO A 383 8.34 -25.80 -19.88
CA PRO A 383 9.52 -25.64 -19.04
C PRO A 383 9.72 -24.16 -18.66
N LYS A 384 10.12 -23.88 -17.43
CA LYS A 384 10.21 -22.50 -16.91
C LYS A 384 11.01 -21.55 -17.81
N LEU A 385 12.17 -21.98 -18.28
CA LEU A 385 13.00 -21.18 -19.20
C LEU A 385 12.23 -20.83 -20.48
N VAL A 386 11.49 -21.78 -21.05
CA VAL A 386 10.65 -21.55 -22.24
C VAL A 386 9.53 -20.57 -21.92
N HIS A 387 8.88 -20.72 -20.76
CA HIS A 387 7.86 -19.77 -20.31
C HIS A 387 8.45 -18.36 -20.14
N TRP A 388 9.63 -18.22 -19.55
CA TRP A 388 10.31 -16.92 -19.40
C TRP A 388 10.68 -16.30 -20.74
N PHE A 389 11.11 -17.08 -21.73
CA PHE A 389 11.35 -16.58 -23.09
C PHE A 389 10.04 -16.12 -23.74
N LYS A 390 8.93 -16.85 -23.55
CA LYS A 390 7.62 -16.42 -24.06
C LYS A 390 7.09 -15.16 -23.38
N ALA A 391 7.31 -15.04 -22.09
CA ALA A 391 7.02 -13.81 -21.36
C ALA A 391 7.92 -12.66 -21.80
N TYR A 392 9.19 -12.93 -22.11
CA TYR A 392 10.12 -11.94 -22.64
C TYR A 392 9.69 -11.45 -24.02
N GLU A 393 9.30 -12.37 -24.93
CA GLU A 393 8.74 -12.03 -26.26
C GLU A 393 7.51 -11.12 -26.16
N LEU A 394 6.67 -11.26 -25.12
CA LEU A 394 5.52 -10.40 -24.91
C LEU A 394 5.92 -8.97 -24.54
N VAL A 395 7.04 -8.78 -23.83
CA VAL A 395 7.47 -7.48 -23.29
C VAL A 395 8.57 -6.80 -24.11
N SER A 396 9.03 -7.43 -25.20
CA SER A 396 10.18 -7.00 -26.01
C SER A 396 9.82 -6.42 -27.36
#